data_AF-G0H1B4-F1
#
_entry.id   AF-G0H1B4-F1
#
_cell.length_a   1.000
_cell.length_b   1.000
_cell.length_c   1.000
_cell.angle_alpha   90.00
_cell.angle_beta   90.00
_cell.angle_gamma   90.00
#
_symmetry.space_group_name_H-M   'P 1'
#
loop_
_entity.id
_entity.type
_entity.pdbx_description
1 polymer ?
#
loop_
_entity_poly.entity_id
_entity_poly.type
_entity_poly.pdbx_seq_one_letter_code
_entity_poly.pdbx_strand_id
1 'polypeptide(L)'
;MKYLKIKIYLIFTLFLLVLVIFNPFYGILASIVVVLLTKRFEVFSKRWILFSLYLVVFYYFIMGQDGLNNAYRLLAYIFTVQWFINSVSIEKLVEFISSYNRDLGIGIWMTFSTLEVAKKEFETTKNAQLSRGLNKKGLINKYRSYYAIISPLIVKLYISAINRARSLLSKCYD
;
A
#
# COMPACT_ATOMS: atom_id res chain seq x y z
N MET A 1 -16.76 -21.00 -8.39
CA MET A 1 -16.07 -20.96 -7.08
C MET A 1 -14.71 -20.22 -7.05
N LYS A 2 -14.04 -19.95 -8.18
CA LYS A 2 -12.64 -19.42 -8.25
C LYS A 2 -12.38 -18.11 -7.47
N TYR A 3 -13.37 -17.24 -7.30
CA TYR A 3 -13.22 -15.93 -6.62
C TYR A 3 -13.98 -15.81 -5.29
N LEU A 4 -14.52 -16.90 -4.75
CA LEU A 4 -15.41 -16.84 -3.57
C LEU A 4 -14.68 -16.23 -2.35
N LYS A 5 -13.43 -16.64 -2.12
CA LYS A 5 -12.63 -16.22 -0.97
C LYS A 5 -12.35 -14.71 -0.97
N ILE A 6 -11.96 -14.13 -2.11
CA ILE A 6 -11.68 -12.68 -2.19
C ILE A 6 -12.97 -11.86 -2.10
N LYS A 7 -14.08 -12.34 -2.67
CA LYS A 7 -15.40 -11.70 -2.52
C LYS A 7 -15.82 -11.64 -1.05
N ILE A 8 -15.66 -12.74 -0.31
CA ILE A 8 -15.94 -12.78 1.13
C ILE A 8 -15.09 -11.75 1.87
N TYR A 9 -13.77 -11.71 1.62
CA TYR A 9 -12.90 -10.74 2.28
C TYR A 9 -13.28 -9.30 1.94
N LEU A 10 -13.60 -8.97 0.68
CA LEU A 10 -14.04 -7.63 0.30
C LEU A 10 -15.34 -7.21 1.00
N ILE A 11 -16.35 -8.09 1.00
CA ILE A 11 -17.63 -7.83 1.68
C ILE A 11 -17.39 -7.61 3.17
N PHE A 12 -16.55 -8.44 3.78
CA PHE A 12 -16.25 -8.36 5.20
C PHE A 12 -15.44 -7.11 5.57
N THR A 13 -14.49 -6.71 4.72
CA THR A 13 -13.78 -5.42 4.84
C THR A 13 -14.74 -4.25 4.75
N LEU A 14 -15.64 -4.23 3.76
CA LEU A 14 -16.65 -3.19 3.63
C LEU A 14 -17.57 -3.12 4.86
N PHE A 15 -18.00 -4.27 5.37
CA PHE A 15 -18.79 -4.35 6.59
C PHE A 15 -18.07 -3.77 7.79
N LEU A 16 -16.78 -4.12 7.99
CA LEU A 16 -15.96 -3.54 9.06
C LEU A 16 -15.82 -2.02 8.91
N LEU A 17 -15.56 -1.52 7.70
CA LEU A 17 -15.45 -0.08 7.46
C LEU A 17 -16.75 0.67 7.79
N VAL A 18 -17.90 0.11 7.40
CA VAL A 18 -19.21 0.66 7.77
C VAL A 18 -19.38 0.68 9.28
N LEU A 19 -19.03 -0.41 9.97
CA LEU A 19 -19.12 -0.52 11.42
C LEU A 19 -18.25 0.54 12.13
N VAL A 20 -17.04 0.80 11.60
CA VAL A 20 -16.12 1.84 12.10
C VAL A 20 -16.69 3.26 11.94
N ILE A 21 -17.44 3.52 10.87
CA ILE A 21 -18.10 4.82 10.65
C ILE A 21 -19.18 5.03 11.71
N PHE A 22 -20.06 4.06 11.91
CA PHE A 22 -21.20 4.18 12.83
C PHE A 22 -20.81 4.11 14.31
N ASN A 23 -19.88 3.22 14.67
CA ASN A 23 -19.43 3.09 16.05
C ASN A 23 -17.93 2.72 16.11
N PRO A 24 -17.05 3.72 16.31
CA PRO A 24 -15.59 3.53 16.31
C PRO A 24 -15.09 2.51 17.35
N PHE A 25 -15.73 2.46 18.52
CA PHE A 25 -15.34 1.54 19.59
C PHE A 25 -15.60 0.08 19.20
N TYR A 26 -16.82 -0.23 18.75
CA TYR A 26 -17.12 -1.57 18.22
C TYR A 26 -16.34 -1.86 16.94
N GLY A 27 -16.03 -0.84 16.14
CA GLY A 27 -15.17 -0.92 14.96
C GLY A 27 -13.78 -1.47 15.30
N ILE A 28 -13.15 -0.91 16.34
CA ILE A 28 -11.87 -1.41 16.85
C ILE A 28 -11.99 -2.84 17.35
N LEU A 29 -13.00 -3.14 18.17
CA LEU A 29 -13.16 -4.45 18.79
C LEU A 29 -13.34 -5.53 17.72
N ALA A 30 -14.22 -5.27 16.75
CA ALA A 30 -14.42 -6.17 15.61
C ALA A 30 -13.13 -6.35 14.80
N SER A 31 -12.41 -5.26 14.51
CA SER A 31 -11.13 -5.33 13.78
C SER A 31 -10.10 -6.19 14.50
N ILE A 32 -9.97 -6.04 15.83
CA ILE A 32 -9.05 -6.84 16.66
C ILE A 32 -9.46 -8.31 16.65
N VAL A 33 -10.74 -8.61 16.91
CA VAL A 33 -11.26 -9.98 16.92
C VAL A 33 -10.99 -10.69 15.59
N VAL A 34 -11.16 -9.98 14.48
CA VAL A 34 -10.94 -10.52 13.13
C VAL A 34 -9.47 -10.86 12.90
N VAL A 35 -8.55 -9.99 13.33
CA VAL A 35 -7.10 -10.27 13.24
C VAL A 35 -6.73 -11.48 14.12
N LEU A 36 -7.29 -11.59 15.32
CA LEU A 36 -7.08 -12.72 16.23
C LEU A 36 -7.60 -14.04 15.63
N LEU A 37 -8.82 -14.06 15.13
CA LEU A 37 -9.45 -15.25 14.52
C LEU A 37 -8.70 -15.73 13.27
N THR A 38 -8.24 -14.80 12.45
CA THR A 38 -7.50 -15.13 11.22
C THR A 38 -6.01 -15.41 11.47
N LYS A 39 -5.55 -15.33 12.73
CA LYS A 39 -4.16 -15.55 13.16
C LYS A 39 -3.15 -14.68 12.40
N ARG A 40 -3.58 -13.51 11.91
CA ARG A 40 -2.73 -12.57 11.18
C ARG A 40 -1.99 -11.63 12.15
N PHE A 41 -1.27 -12.21 13.12
CA PHE A 41 -0.59 -11.47 14.18
C PHE A 41 0.55 -10.55 13.70
N GLU A 42 0.92 -10.60 12.42
CA GLU A 42 1.81 -9.60 11.79
C GLU A 42 1.31 -8.16 12.01
N VAL A 43 -0.01 -7.98 12.21
CA VAL A 43 -0.62 -6.71 12.55
C VAL A 43 -0.37 -6.30 14.02
N PHE A 44 -0.13 -7.26 14.92
CA PHE A 44 0.15 -7.04 16.35
C PHE A 44 1.65 -7.16 16.67
N SER A 45 2.50 -6.43 15.94
CA SER A 45 3.90 -6.30 16.35
C SER A 45 4.03 -5.47 17.62
N LYS A 46 5.10 -5.67 18.42
CA LYS A 46 5.38 -4.82 19.60
C LYS A 46 5.37 -3.32 19.27
N ARG A 47 5.82 -2.95 18.06
CA ARG A 47 5.80 -1.56 17.56
C ARG A 47 4.38 -1.05 17.32
N TRP A 48 3.48 -1.90 16.82
CA TRP A 48 2.07 -1.56 16.60
C TRP A 48 1.30 -1.34 17.89
N ILE A 49 1.59 -2.13 18.93
CA ILE A 49 0.98 -1.94 20.26
C ILE A 49 1.41 -0.58 20.85
N LEU A 50 2.70 -0.28 20.82
CA LEU A 50 3.23 1.01 21.27
C LEU A 50 2.68 2.19 20.47
N PHE A 51 2.59 2.05 19.13
CA PHE A 51 1.98 3.06 18.26
C PHE A 51 0.51 3.28 18.59
N SER A 52 -0.27 2.20 18.80
CA SER A 52 -1.69 2.29 19.13
C SER A 52 -1.91 2.98 20.47
N LEU A 53 -1.09 2.64 21.47
CA LEU A 53 -1.11 3.28 22.79
C LEU A 53 -0.77 4.77 22.69
N TYR A 54 0.32 5.10 21.98
CA TYR A 54 0.72 6.48 21.75
C TYR A 54 -0.40 7.29 21.09
N LEU A 55 -1.06 6.72 20.08
CA LEU A 55 -2.10 7.40 19.33
C LEU A 55 -3.34 7.68 20.19
N VAL A 56 -3.81 6.69 20.94
CA VAL A 56 -4.96 6.87 21.86
C VAL A 56 -4.64 7.94 22.91
N VAL A 57 -3.45 7.87 23.52
CA VAL A 57 -3.01 8.82 24.53
C VAL A 57 -2.88 10.24 23.94
N PHE A 58 -2.23 10.38 22.79
CA PHE A 58 -2.04 11.65 22.10
C PHE A 58 -3.38 12.34 21.78
N TYR A 59 -4.31 11.61 21.17
CA TYR A 59 -5.63 12.16 20.83
C TYR A 59 -6.46 12.48 22.07
N TYR A 60 -6.39 11.65 23.12
CA TYR A 60 -7.06 11.93 24.39
C TYR A 60 -6.53 13.19 25.05
N PHE A 61 -5.21 13.40 25.08
CA PHE A 61 -4.61 14.61 25.66
C PHE A 61 -4.97 15.89 24.93
N ILE A 62 -5.14 15.84 23.60
CA ILE A 62 -5.43 17.04 22.79
C ILE A 62 -6.92 17.36 22.75
N MET A 63 -7.77 16.34 22.61
CA MET A 63 -9.19 16.49 22.30
C MET A 63 -10.13 15.80 23.30
N GLY A 64 -9.62 15.26 24.40
CA GLY A 64 -10.41 14.56 25.40
C GLY A 64 -11.16 13.36 24.83
N GLN A 65 -12.44 13.21 25.19
CA GLN A 65 -13.27 12.07 24.82
C GLN A 65 -13.53 11.99 23.30
N ASP A 66 -13.69 13.12 22.62
CA ASP A 66 -13.87 13.15 21.16
C ASP A 66 -12.58 12.73 20.43
N GLY A 67 -11.43 13.09 21.00
CA GLY A 67 -10.13 12.58 20.57
C GLY A 67 -10.06 11.05 20.63
N LEU A 68 -10.58 10.48 21.71
CA LEU A 68 -10.62 9.05 21.94
C LEU A 68 -11.43 8.31 20.85
N ASN A 69 -12.60 8.84 20.48
CA ASN A 69 -13.40 8.32 19.37
C ASN A 69 -12.66 8.39 18.03
N ASN A 70 -11.95 9.48 17.76
CA ASN A 70 -11.16 9.65 16.53
C ASN A 70 -9.96 8.70 16.49
N ALA A 71 -9.27 8.50 17.61
CA ALA A 71 -8.18 7.53 17.73
C ALA A 71 -8.67 6.12 17.45
N TYR A 72 -9.83 5.75 18.02
CA TYR A 72 -10.44 4.46 17.76
C TYR A 72 -10.80 4.27 16.30
N ARG A 73 -11.41 5.27 15.68
CA ARG A 73 -11.78 5.22 14.26
C ARG A 73 -10.55 5.01 13.38
N LEU A 74 -9.48 5.77 13.63
CA LEU A 74 -8.23 5.67 12.86
C LEU A 74 -7.59 4.29 13.01
N LEU A 75 -7.45 3.80 14.24
CA LEU A 75 -6.87 2.48 14.50
C LEU A 75 -7.70 1.37 13.86
N ALA A 76 -9.03 1.43 13.95
CA ALA A 76 -9.88 0.43 13.31
C ALA A 76 -9.71 0.39 11.79
N TYR A 77 -9.58 1.55 11.14
CA TYR A 77 -9.26 1.61 9.70
C TYR A 77 -7.92 0.95 9.40
N ILE A 78 -6.88 1.27 10.17
CA ILE A 78 -5.55 0.69 9.98
C ILE A 78 -5.59 -0.84 10.15
N PHE A 79 -6.21 -1.34 11.23
CA PHE A 79 -6.34 -2.78 11.47
C PHE A 79 -7.13 -3.49 10.36
N THR A 80 -8.24 -2.90 9.93
CA THR A 80 -9.11 -3.47 8.87
C THR A 80 -8.38 -3.54 7.52
N VAL A 81 -7.71 -2.46 7.12
CA VAL A 81 -6.96 -2.39 5.85
C VAL A 81 -5.75 -3.32 5.90
N GLN A 82 -4.98 -3.31 6.98
CA GLN A 82 -3.82 -4.18 7.14
C GLN A 82 -4.24 -5.66 7.12
N TRP A 83 -5.34 -6.00 7.79
CA TRP A 83 -5.89 -7.35 7.75
C TRP A 83 -6.25 -7.78 6.33
N PHE A 84 -6.89 -6.91 5.55
CA PHE A 84 -7.26 -7.21 4.16
C PHE A 84 -6.01 -7.46 3.30
N ILE A 85 -5.02 -6.55 3.38
CA ILE A 85 -3.75 -6.67 2.64
C ILE A 85 -3.03 -7.97 3.00
N ASN A 86 -3.01 -8.36 4.28
CA ASN A 86 -2.37 -9.59 4.72
C ASN A 86 -3.18 -10.86 4.36
N SER A 87 -4.48 -10.72 4.10
CA SER A 87 -5.39 -11.85 3.83
C SER A 87 -5.48 -12.21 2.34
N VAL A 88 -5.20 -11.26 1.45
CA VAL A 88 -5.32 -11.41 0.00
C VAL A 88 -3.97 -11.18 -0.67
N SER A 89 -3.47 -12.18 -1.40
CA SER A 89 -2.24 -12.01 -2.18
C SER A 89 -2.48 -11.10 -3.39
N ILE A 90 -1.44 -10.37 -3.79
CA ILE A 90 -1.51 -9.42 -4.91
C ILE A 90 -1.93 -10.14 -6.20
N GLU A 91 -1.45 -11.37 -6.44
CA GLU A 91 -1.80 -12.16 -7.62
C GLU A 91 -3.31 -12.45 -7.66
N LYS A 92 -3.91 -12.83 -6.51
CA LYS A 92 -5.35 -13.08 -6.42
C LYS A 92 -6.17 -11.81 -6.59
N LEU A 93 -5.67 -10.68 -6.11
CA LEU A 93 -6.31 -9.38 -6.29
C LEU A 93 -6.30 -8.97 -7.77
N VAL A 94 -5.17 -9.15 -8.45
CA VAL A 94 -5.04 -8.93 -9.90
C VAL A 94 -5.97 -9.84 -10.67
N GLU A 95 -5.96 -11.16 -10.42
CA GLU A 95 -6.85 -12.11 -11.10
C GLU A 95 -8.33 -11.77 -10.92
N PHE A 96 -8.70 -11.29 -9.73
CA PHE A 96 -10.05 -10.83 -9.45
C PHE A 96 -10.40 -9.58 -10.26
N ILE A 97 -9.55 -8.55 -10.27
CA ILE A 97 -9.78 -7.33 -11.05
C ILE A 97 -9.84 -7.65 -12.55
N SER A 98 -8.92 -8.48 -13.05
CA SER A 98 -8.90 -8.97 -14.43
C SER A 98 -10.20 -9.66 -14.85
N SER A 99 -10.90 -10.29 -13.91
CA SER A 99 -12.19 -10.95 -14.19
C SER A 99 -13.34 -9.97 -14.45
N TYR A 100 -13.22 -8.72 -13.98
CA TYR A 100 -14.19 -7.64 -14.26
C TYR A 100 -13.73 -6.74 -15.39
N ASN A 101 -12.44 -6.42 -15.43
CA ASN A 101 -11.83 -5.61 -16.48
C ASN A 101 -10.41 -6.11 -16.74
N ARG A 102 -10.24 -6.76 -17.89
CA ARG A 102 -8.99 -7.40 -18.30
C ARG A 102 -7.84 -6.38 -18.40
N ASP A 103 -8.09 -5.21 -18.96
CA ASP A 103 -7.07 -4.20 -19.22
C ASP A 103 -6.56 -3.57 -17.91
N LEU A 104 -7.47 -3.27 -16.98
CA LEU A 104 -7.10 -2.81 -15.63
C LEU A 104 -6.26 -3.87 -14.90
N GLY A 105 -6.66 -5.13 -14.99
CA GLY A 105 -5.90 -6.23 -14.42
C GLY A 105 -4.50 -6.36 -15.00
N ILE A 106 -4.36 -6.27 -16.33
CA ILE A 106 -3.07 -6.27 -17.03
C ILE A 106 -2.22 -5.07 -16.59
N GLY A 107 -2.79 -3.87 -16.53
CA GLY A 107 -2.07 -2.67 -16.10
C GLY A 107 -1.52 -2.79 -14.67
N ILE A 108 -2.33 -3.30 -13.74
CA ILE A 108 -1.90 -3.54 -12.36
C ILE A 108 -0.80 -4.60 -12.32
N TRP A 109 -0.97 -5.71 -13.04
CA TRP A 109 0.03 -6.78 -13.13
C TRP A 109 1.37 -6.27 -13.68
N MET A 110 1.33 -5.54 -14.79
CA MET A 110 2.52 -4.93 -15.39
C MET A 110 3.20 -3.96 -14.43
N THR A 111 2.42 -3.16 -13.70
CA THR A 111 2.94 -2.25 -12.67
C THR A 111 3.71 -3.02 -11.60
N PHE A 112 3.11 -4.07 -11.00
CA PHE A 112 3.79 -4.89 -10.00
C PHE A 112 5.03 -5.59 -10.55
N SER A 113 4.98 -6.11 -11.77
CA SER A 113 6.13 -6.76 -12.43
C SER A 113 7.31 -5.79 -12.66
N THR A 114 7.04 -4.49 -12.72
CA THR A 114 8.04 -3.46 -13.02
C THR A 114 8.61 -2.84 -11.74
N LEU A 115 7.96 -3.01 -10.58
CA LEU A 115 8.42 -2.42 -9.31
C LEU A 115 9.84 -2.87 -8.92
N GLU A 116 10.16 -4.14 -9.07
CA GLU A 116 11.51 -4.64 -8.74
C GLU A 116 12.58 -4.05 -9.67
N VAL A 117 12.25 -3.94 -10.97
CA VAL A 117 13.13 -3.33 -11.97
C VAL A 117 13.33 -1.86 -11.65
N ALA A 118 12.24 -1.12 -11.36
CA ALA A 118 12.28 0.28 -10.97
C ALA A 118 13.11 0.50 -9.69
N LYS A 119 13.01 -0.41 -8.71
CA LYS A 119 13.81 -0.35 -7.48
C LYS A 119 15.31 -0.53 -7.75
N LYS A 120 15.68 -1.48 -8.61
CA LYS A 120 17.08 -1.67 -9.02
C LYS A 120 17.61 -0.44 -9.76
N GLU A 121 16.85 0.08 -10.72
CA GLU A 121 17.21 1.29 -11.47
C GLU A 121 17.33 2.53 -10.59
N PHE A 122 16.47 2.66 -9.58
CA PHE A 122 16.53 3.72 -8.59
C PHE A 122 17.85 3.68 -7.82
N GLU A 123 18.24 2.52 -7.27
CA GLU A 123 19.49 2.39 -6.52
C GLU A 123 20.72 2.62 -7.41
N THR A 124 20.73 2.09 -8.64
CA THR A 124 21.82 2.34 -9.61
C THR A 124 21.95 3.83 -9.91
N THR A 125 20.83 4.51 -10.16
CA THR A 125 20.81 5.94 -10.49
C THR A 125 21.23 6.78 -9.28
N LYS A 126 20.74 6.45 -8.08
CA LYS A 126 21.13 7.08 -6.83
C LYS A 126 22.63 6.95 -6.58
N ASN A 127 23.21 5.77 -6.76
CA ASN A 127 24.65 5.54 -6.58
C ASN A 127 25.47 6.32 -7.60
N ALA A 128 25.07 6.32 -8.87
CA ALA A 128 25.74 7.11 -9.91
C ALA A 128 25.72 8.61 -9.60
N GLN A 129 24.58 9.14 -9.12
CA GLN A 129 24.49 10.55 -8.74
C GLN A 129 25.33 10.86 -7.49
N LEU A 130 25.33 9.98 -6.48
CA LEU A 130 26.19 10.11 -5.31
C LEU A 130 27.68 10.17 -5.69
N SER A 131 28.13 9.32 -6.61
CA SER A 131 29.50 9.34 -7.14
C SER A 131 29.84 10.64 -7.87
N ARG A 132 28.85 11.37 -8.38
CA ARG A 132 29.00 12.70 -9.02
C ARG A 132 28.98 13.87 -8.03
N GLY A 133 29.00 13.60 -6.72
CA GLY A 133 29.06 14.63 -5.69
C GLY A 133 27.70 15.23 -5.30
N LEU A 134 26.62 14.47 -5.41
CA LEU A 134 25.27 14.93 -5.06
C LEU A 134 25.21 15.42 -3.59
N ASN A 135 25.05 16.73 -3.40
CA ASN A 135 24.98 17.35 -2.08
C ASN A 135 23.57 17.29 -1.49
N LYS A 136 23.42 16.68 -0.30
CA LYS A 136 22.14 16.53 0.42
C LYS A 136 21.94 17.55 1.55
N LYS A 137 22.84 18.51 1.73
CA LYS A 137 22.76 19.52 2.80
C LYS A 137 21.93 20.72 2.36
N GLY A 138 20.90 21.06 3.14
CA GLY A 138 19.95 22.14 2.86
C GLY A 138 18.73 21.69 2.05
N LEU A 139 17.60 22.37 2.23
CA LEU A 139 16.31 21.97 1.68
C LEU A 139 16.29 22.00 0.13
N ILE A 140 16.84 23.05 -0.47
CA ILE A 140 16.90 23.23 -1.93
C ILE A 140 17.78 22.15 -2.57
N ASN A 141 18.92 21.84 -1.96
CA ASN A 141 19.83 20.82 -2.47
C ASN A 141 19.25 19.41 -2.31
N LYS A 142 18.47 19.14 -1.26
CA LYS A 142 17.68 17.90 -1.16
C LYS A 142 16.66 17.77 -2.29
N TYR A 143 15.94 18.84 -2.61
CA TYR A 143 14.99 18.83 -3.72
C TYR A 143 15.70 18.55 -5.06
N ARG A 144 16.78 19.28 -5.36
CA ARG A 144 17.60 19.06 -6.57
C ARG A 144 18.17 17.64 -6.61
N SER A 145 18.59 17.11 -5.46
CA SER A 145 19.05 15.74 -5.30
C SER A 145 17.98 14.71 -5.66
N TYR A 146 16.74 14.89 -5.20
CA TYR A 146 15.64 14.01 -5.59
C TYR A 146 15.34 14.11 -7.08
N TYR A 147 15.29 15.33 -7.63
CA TYR A 147 15.01 15.54 -9.04
C TYR A 147 16.07 14.89 -9.95
N ALA A 148 17.35 14.99 -9.59
CA ALA A 148 18.47 14.37 -10.32
C ALA A 148 18.40 12.84 -10.35
N ILE A 149 17.63 12.21 -9.46
CA ILE A 149 17.41 10.76 -9.43
C ILE A 149 16.08 10.39 -10.10
N ILE A 150 15.00 11.12 -9.78
CA ILE A 150 13.64 10.82 -10.25
C ILE A 150 13.52 11.07 -11.76
N SER A 151 14.04 12.19 -12.27
CA SER A 151 13.95 12.53 -13.70
C SER A 151 14.53 11.43 -14.61
N PRO A 152 15.80 10.98 -14.43
CA PRO A 152 16.34 9.90 -15.25
C PRO A 152 15.65 8.56 -15.00
N LEU A 153 15.14 8.28 -13.79
CA LEU A 153 14.35 7.08 -13.52
C LEU A 153 13.06 7.05 -14.35
N ILE A 154 12.31 8.16 -14.41
CA ILE A 154 11.09 8.27 -15.22
C ILE A 154 11.40 8.01 -16.69
N VAL A 155 12.45 8.64 -17.23
CA VAL A 155 12.84 8.45 -18.63
C VAL A 155 13.19 7.00 -18.92
N LYS A 156 13.96 6.33 -18.05
CA LYS A 156 14.29 4.90 -18.19
C LYS A 156 13.06 4.01 -18.15
N LEU A 157 12.13 4.25 -17.22
CA LEU A 157 10.90 3.48 -17.10
C LEU A 157 9.98 3.69 -18.31
N TYR A 158 9.91 4.92 -18.85
CA TYR A 158 9.16 5.23 -20.06
C TYR A 158 9.73 4.50 -21.29
N ILE A 159 11.06 4.54 -21.48
CA ILE A 159 11.72 3.80 -22.56
C ILE A 159 11.48 2.29 -22.40
N SER A 160 11.58 1.77 -21.18
CA SER A 160 11.28 0.36 -20.89
C SER A 160 9.85 -0.02 -21.25
N ALA A 161 8.87 0.84 -20.93
CA ALA A 161 7.47 0.64 -21.28
C ALA A 161 7.26 0.60 -22.80
N ILE A 162 7.85 1.54 -23.55
CA ILE A 162 7.79 1.54 -25.03
C ILE A 162 8.38 0.26 -25.60
N ASN A 163 9.56 -0.16 -25.12
CA ASN A 163 10.21 -1.37 -25.61
C ASN A 163 9.38 -2.61 -25.33
N ARG A 164 8.75 -2.68 -24.15
CA ARG A 164 7.85 -3.78 -23.79
C ARG A 164 6.59 -3.78 -24.65
N ALA A 165 5.98 -2.62 -24.91
CA ALA A 165 4.84 -2.49 -25.79
C ALA A 165 5.17 -2.96 -27.22
N ARG A 166 6.30 -2.52 -27.78
CA ARG A 166 6.78 -2.99 -29.10
C ARG A 166 6.99 -4.51 -29.14
N SER A 167 7.54 -5.09 -28.08
CA SER A 167 7.76 -6.54 -27.98
C SER A 167 6.46 -7.33 -27.83
N LEU A 168 5.41 -6.75 -27.25
CA LEU A 168 4.09 -7.37 -27.16
C LEU A 168 3.36 -7.31 -28.51
N LEU A 169 3.41 -6.17 -29.19
CA LEU A 169 2.88 -6.01 -30.55
C LEU A 169 3.53 -6.98 -31.53
N SER A 170 4.86 -7.18 -31.44
CA SER A 170 5.55 -8.15 -32.30
C SER A 170 5.14 -9.62 -32.04
N LYS A 171 4.46 -9.88 -30.93
CA LYS A 171 3.89 -11.19 -30.56
C LYS A 171 2.39 -11.26 -30.83
N CYS A 172 1.83 -10.32 -31.60
CA CYS A 172 0.40 -10.23 -31.91
C CYS A 172 -0.50 -10.09 -30.66
N TYR A 173 -0.01 -9.40 -29.64
CA TYR A 173 -0.88 -8.88 -28.58
C TYR A 173 -1.39 -7.51 -29.01
N ASP A 174 -2.71 -7.41 -29.21
CA ASP A 174 -3.44 -6.16 -29.47
C ASP A 174 -3.63 -5.34 -28.18
#